data_AF-A0A4T2BVY9-F1
#
_entry.id   AF-A0A4T2BVY9-F1
#
_cell.length_a   1.000
_cell.length_b   1.000
_cell.length_c   1.000
_cell.angle_alpha   90.00
_cell.angle_beta   90.00
_cell.angle_gamma   90.00
#
_symmetry.space_group_name_H-M   'P 1'
#
loop_
_entity.id
_entity.type
_entity.pdbx_description
1 polymer ?
#
loop_
_entity_poly.entity_id
_entity_poly.type
_entity_poly.pdbx_seq_one_letter_code
_entity_poly.pdbx_strand_id
1 'polypeptide(L)' 'MVADSLTTKVREGGRAINADVLVVIRFNAGGNWNVLGGKGEREETGAV' A
#
# COMPACT_ATOMS: atom_id res chain seq x y z
N MET A 1 0.93 16.31 4.10
CA MET A 1 1.01 14.83 4.10
C MET A 1 0.36 14.36 2.82
N VAL A 2 0.91 13.33 2.18
CA VAL A 2 0.34 12.73 0.99
C VAL A 2 0.10 11.26 1.30
N ALA A 3 -1.04 10.74 0.88
CA ALA A 3 -1.36 9.33 0.89
C ALA A 3 -1.50 8.86 -0.55
N ASP A 4 -0.93 7.71 -0.86
CA ASP A 4 -1.01 7.09 -2.18
C ASP A 4 -1.27 5.60 -2.03
N SER A 5 -1.89 5.00 -3.06
CA SER A 5 -2.25 3.58 -3.09
C SER A 5 -1.73 2.91 -4.35
N LEU A 6 -1.17 1.71 -4.20
CA LEU A 6 -0.73 0.88 -5.31
C LEU A 6 -1.33 -0.51 -5.19
N THR A 7 -1.88 -1.01 -6.30
CA THR A 7 -2.23 -2.42 -6.47
C THR A 7 -1.00 -3.21 -6.90
N THR A 8 -0.68 -4.28 -6.16
CA THR A 8 0.49 -5.11 -6.43
C THR A 8 0.20 -6.59 -6.22
N LYS A 9 1.11 -7.46 -6.68
CA LYS A 9 1.06 -8.89 -6.41
C LYS A 9 1.83 -9.23 -5.13
N VAL A 10 1.19 -9.93 -4.21
CA VAL A 10 1.82 -10.45 -2.97
C VAL A 10 1.65 -11.96 -2.88
N ARG A 11 2.48 -12.65 -2.08
CA ARG A 11 2.31 -14.08 -1.77
C ARG A 11 1.58 -14.25 -0.45
N GLU A 12 0.42 -14.88 -0.48
CA GLU A 12 -0.35 -15.28 0.69
C GLU A 12 -0.68 -16.77 0.58
N GLY A 13 -0.37 -17.57 1.60
CA GLY A 13 -0.64 -19.01 1.59
C GLY A 13 -0.01 -19.77 0.41
N GLY A 14 1.14 -19.32 -0.10
CA GLY A 14 1.83 -19.93 -1.23
C GLY A 14 1.32 -19.52 -2.63
N ARG A 15 0.23 -18.75 -2.71
CA ARG A 15 -0.35 -18.24 -3.97
C ARG A 15 -0.06 -16.75 -4.15
N ALA A 16 0.15 -16.33 -5.40
CA ALA A 16 0.18 -14.91 -5.75
C ALA A 16 -1.25 -14.35 -5.84
N ILE A 17 -1.53 -13.28 -5.09
CA ILE A 17 -2.82 -12.57 -5.07
C ILE A 17 -2.61 -11.08 -5.34
N ASN A 18 -3.68 -10.37 -5.74
CA ASN A 18 -3.64 -8.90 -5.72
C ASN A 18 -3.82 -8.41 -4.28
N ALA A 19 -3.11 -7.33 -3.97
CA ALA A 19 -3.32 -6.57 -2.75
C ALA A 19 -3.26 -5.07 -3.07
N ASP A 20 -4.15 -4.31 -2.46
CA ASP A 20 -4.08 -2.87 -2.44
C ASP A 20 -3.31 -2.43 -1.20
N VAL A 21 -2.27 -1.63 -1.42
CA VAL A 21 -1.40 -1.13 -0.35
C VAL A 21 -1.53 0.39 -0.29
N LEU A 22 -2.09 0.89 0.82
CA LEU A 22 -2.12 2.30 1.14
C LEU A 22 -0.87 2.68 1.92
N VAL A 23 -0.16 3.71 1.48
CA VAL A 23 1.04 4.24 2.14
C VAL A 23 0.85 5.72 2.47
N VAL A 24 1.13 6.09 3.73
CA VAL A 24 1.14 7.50 4.15
C VAL A 24 2.56 8.00 4.28
N ILE A 25 2.90 9.02 3.48
CA ILE A 25 4.23 9.64 3.46
C ILE A 25 4.16 11.04 4.07
N ARG A 26 5.08 11.31 4.99
CA ARG A 26 5.31 12.65 5.53
C ARG A 26 6.65 13.18 5.08
N PHE A 27 6.61 14.38 4.53
CA PHE A 27 7.76 15.21 4.23
C PHE A 27 8.04 16.08 5.46
N ASN A 28 9.25 15.99 6.01
CA ASN A 28 9.65 16.82 7.13
C ASN A 28 10.34 18.09 6.61
N ALA A 29 10.34 19.16 7.42
CA ALA A 29 10.93 20.45 7.05
C ALA A 29 12.45 20.38 6.74
N GLY A 30 13.14 19.35 7.23
CA GLY A 30 14.55 19.08 6.92
C GLY A 30 14.82 18.36 5.61
N GLY A 31 13.82 18.20 4.74
CA GLY A 31 13.97 17.54 3.42
C GLY A 31 13.90 16.01 3.44
N ASN A 32 13.90 15.39 4.63
CA ASN A 32 13.78 13.94 4.80
C ASN A 32 12.32 13.48 4.80
N TRP A 33 12.05 12.30 4.26
CA TRP A 33 10.69 11.74 4.15
C TRP A 33 10.60 10.45 4.96
N ASN A 34 9.47 10.26 5.63
CA ASN A 34 9.20 9.08 6.45
C ASN A 34 7.90 8.41 6.02
N VAL A 35 7.90 7.08 6.01
CA VAL A 35 6.66 6.28 5.97
C VAL A 35 6.09 6.25 7.38
N LEU A 36 4.86 6.76 7.54
CA LEU A 36 4.21 6.83 8.86
C LEU A 36 3.41 5.55 9.19
N GLY A 37 3.04 4.79 8.18
CA GLY A 37 2.26 3.58 8.31
C GLY A 37 1.68 3.15 6.96
N GLY A 38 1.17 1.93 6.91
CA GLY A 38 0.47 1.41 5.75
C GLY A 38 -0.55 0.36 6.13
N LYS A 39 -1.52 0.15 5.24
CA LYS A 39 -2.52 -0.91 5.34
C LYS A 39 -2.53 -1.67 4.01
N GLY A 40 -2.43 -3.00 4.10
CA GLY A 40 -2.64 -3.89 2.97
C GLY A 40 -3.99 -4.57 3.11
N GLU A 41 -4.79 -4.55 2.05
CA GLU A 41 -6.02 -5.34 1.97
C GLU A 41 -5.94 -6.30 0.78
N ARG A 42 -6.50 -7.50 0.96
CA ARG A 42 -6.66 -8.45 -0.14
C ARG A 42 -7.72 -7.88 -1.09
N GLU A 43 -7.34 -7.70 -2.34
CA GLU A 43 -8.29 -7.37 -3.40
C GLU A 43 -8.90 -8.70 -3.89
N GLU A 44 -10.15 -8.97 -3.53
CA GLU A 44 -10.93 -9.97 -4.26
C GLU A 44 -11.44 -9.32 -5.54
N THR A 45 -10.83 -9.66 -6.68
CA THR A 45 -11.42 -9.35 -7.99
C THR A 45 -12.81 -9.98 -8.09
N GLY A 46 -13.83 -9.19 -7.77
CA GLY A 46 -15.24 -9.44 -7.97
C GLY A 46 -15.82 -8.24 -8.72
N ALA A 47 -16.28 -8.50 -9.94
CA ALA A 47 -16.80 -7.58 -10.94
C ALA A 47 -17.49 -6.30 -10.43
N VAL A 48 -17.15 -5.17 -11.07
CA VAL A 48 -18.07 -4.08 -11.38
C VAL A 48 -18.18 -3.98 -12.89
#